data_AF-A0A9W9TS98-F1
#
_entry.id   AF-A0A9W9TS98-F1
#
_cell.length_a   1.000
_cell.length_b   1.000
_cell.length_c   1.000
_cell.angle_alpha   90.00
_cell.angle_beta   90.00
_cell.angle_gamma   90.00
#
_symmetry.space_group_name_H-M   'P 1'
#
loop_
_entity.id
_entity.type
_entity.pdbx_description
1 polymer ?
#
loop_
_entity_poly.entity_id
_entity_poly.type
_entity_poly.pdbx_seq_one_letter_code
_entity_poly.pdbx_strand_id
1 'polypeptide(L)'
;MAAPPSKTIQDLNGTWVANNDLSESSAEILKTQGVNWLTRKVLAMASVTLVINQRKDENGNILLDIENKPSGGLPVTQEKRVLDWKPVELHHGLLGNIRGRSRICKLADLDDDYLRQGWEDGTEEVMHFKTEQLESKGIVTQQVAGFIVLNGTRYHARRVLVTKEDGERLEAKLVYDYQG
;
A
#
# COMPACT_ATOMS: atom_id res chain seq x y z
N MET A 1 -14.61 -6.90 -8.18
CA MET A 1 -14.52 -7.75 -9.39
C MET A 1 -13.04 -8.05 -9.65
N ALA A 2 -12.77 -9.03 -10.50
CA ALA A 2 -11.40 -9.31 -10.96
C ALA A 2 -10.75 -8.06 -11.57
N ALA A 3 -9.46 -7.84 -11.30
CA ALA A 3 -8.67 -6.85 -12.00
C ALA A 3 -8.51 -7.25 -13.48
N PRO A 4 -8.88 -6.40 -14.45
CA PRO A 4 -8.75 -6.75 -15.85
C PRO A 4 -7.27 -6.84 -16.24
N PRO A 5 -6.91 -7.65 -17.26
CA PRO A 5 -5.51 -7.78 -17.71
C PRO A 5 -4.87 -6.48 -18.17
N SER A 6 -5.68 -5.50 -18.60
CA SER A 6 -5.20 -4.16 -18.98
C SER A 6 -4.67 -3.34 -17.81
N LYS A 7 -5.05 -3.67 -16.56
CA LYS A 7 -4.52 -2.97 -15.37
C LYS A 7 -3.19 -3.57 -14.96
N THR A 8 -2.20 -2.70 -14.84
CA THR A 8 -0.81 -3.05 -14.51
C THR A 8 -0.28 -2.06 -13.48
N ILE A 9 0.91 -2.29 -12.93
CA ILE A 9 1.56 -1.27 -12.08
C ILE A 9 1.92 0.02 -12.84
N GLN A 10 1.87 0.01 -14.17
CA GLN A 10 2.05 1.20 -15.00
C GLN A 10 0.72 1.94 -15.24
N ASP A 11 -0.42 1.28 -14.99
CA ASP A 11 -1.76 1.86 -15.05
C ASP A 11 -2.69 1.21 -14.00
N LEU A 12 -2.74 1.80 -12.81
CA LEU A 12 -3.69 1.47 -11.74
C LEU A 12 -4.92 2.40 -11.73
N ASN A 13 -5.12 3.23 -12.76
CA ASN A 13 -6.24 4.18 -12.78
C ASN A 13 -7.58 3.46 -12.55
N GLY A 14 -8.41 4.01 -11.67
CA GLY A 14 -9.74 3.48 -11.38
C GLY A 14 -9.99 3.32 -9.88
N THR A 15 -11.08 2.62 -9.58
CA THR A 15 -11.61 2.42 -8.24
C THR A 15 -11.36 0.99 -7.78
N TRP A 16 -10.78 0.87 -6.57
CA TRP A 16 -10.38 -0.40 -5.97
C TRP A 16 -10.93 -0.49 -4.55
N VAL A 17 -11.71 -1.51 -4.24
CA VAL A 17 -12.32 -1.69 -2.91
C VAL A 17 -11.57 -2.77 -2.16
N ALA A 18 -11.15 -2.50 -0.93
CA ALA A 18 -10.51 -3.49 -0.08
C ALA A 18 -11.44 -4.69 0.15
N ASN A 19 -10.94 -5.88 -0.13
CA ASN A 19 -11.61 -7.13 0.14
C ASN A 19 -11.17 -7.64 1.51
N ASN A 20 -11.98 -7.37 2.53
CA ASN A 20 -11.65 -7.71 3.91
C ASN A 20 -11.60 -9.22 4.18
N ASP A 21 -12.29 -10.03 3.37
CA ASP A 21 -12.29 -11.49 3.53
C ASP A 21 -10.98 -12.11 3.02
N LEU A 22 -10.33 -11.46 2.05
CA LEU A 22 -9.06 -11.89 1.45
C LEU A 22 -7.83 -11.18 2.04
N SER A 23 -8.04 -10.16 2.87
CA SER A 23 -6.99 -9.32 3.47
C SER A 23 -6.70 -9.71 4.91
N GLU A 24 -5.45 -9.56 5.31
CA GLU A 24 -5.03 -9.59 6.70
C GLU A 24 -5.51 -8.32 7.44
N SER A 25 -5.63 -8.39 8.77
CA SER A 25 -6.27 -7.34 9.56
C SER A 25 -5.49 -6.04 9.59
N SER A 26 -6.09 -4.97 9.07
CA SER A 26 -5.58 -3.60 9.18
C SER A 26 -5.36 -3.14 10.64
N ALA A 27 -6.12 -3.69 11.61
CA ALA A 27 -5.92 -3.35 13.03
C ALA A 27 -4.55 -3.77 13.56
N GLU A 28 -4.03 -4.91 13.12
CA GLU A 28 -2.72 -5.40 13.56
C GLU A 28 -1.61 -4.55 12.95
N ILE A 29 -1.72 -4.19 11.67
CA ILE A 29 -0.79 -3.27 10.98
C ILE A 29 -0.71 -1.95 11.74
N LEU A 30 -1.86 -1.31 11.98
CA LEU A 30 -1.93 -0.03 12.66
C LEU A 30 -1.42 -0.12 14.11
N LYS A 31 -1.59 -1.27 14.78
CA LYS A 31 -1.10 -1.50 16.15
C LYS A 31 0.42 -1.48 16.15
N THR A 32 1.04 -2.20 15.23
CA THR A 32 2.49 -2.27 15.09
C THR A 32 3.08 -0.92 14.70
N GLN A 33 2.32 -0.10 13.97
CA GLN A 33 2.68 1.28 13.64
C GLN A 33 2.43 2.31 14.76
N GLY A 34 1.96 1.90 15.95
CA GLY A 34 1.76 2.80 17.09
C GLY A 34 0.45 3.61 17.07
N VAL A 35 -0.46 3.34 16.13
CA VAL A 35 -1.77 4.02 16.08
C VAL A 35 -2.62 3.62 17.27
N ASN A 36 -3.30 4.56 17.92
CA ASN A 36 -4.11 4.29 19.12
C ASN A 36 -5.23 3.26 18.88
N TRP A 37 -5.45 2.35 19.86
CA TRP A 37 -6.41 1.23 19.81
C TRP A 37 -7.82 1.62 19.34
N LEU A 38 -8.36 2.75 19.80
CA LEU A 38 -9.69 3.20 19.41
C LEU A 38 -9.77 3.50 17.90
N THR A 39 -8.77 4.20 17.38
CA THR A 39 -8.63 4.49 15.94
C THR A 39 -8.46 3.22 15.12
N ARG A 40 -7.70 2.24 15.62
CA ARG A 40 -7.52 0.94 14.96
C ARG A 40 -8.83 0.17 14.85
N LYS A 41 -9.62 0.13 15.92
CA LYS A 41 -10.91 -0.58 15.94
C LYS A 41 -11.88 0.01 14.93
N VAL A 42 -11.95 1.34 14.87
CA VAL A 42 -12.79 2.07 13.91
C VAL A 42 -12.34 1.83 12.47
N LEU A 43 -11.03 1.87 12.19
CA LEU A 43 -10.49 1.63 10.85
C LEU A 43 -10.62 0.17 10.39
N ALA A 44 -10.49 -0.80 11.30
CA ALA A 44 -10.64 -2.21 10.96
C ALA A 44 -12.08 -2.64 10.68
N MET A 45 -13.07 -1.88 11.19
CA MET A 45 -14.47 -2.05 10.83
C MET A 45 -14.82 -1.37 9.50
N ALA A 46 -13.95 -0.52 8.97
CA ALA A 46 -14.19 0.21 7.73
C ALA A 46 -13.62 -0.56 6.53
N SER A 47 -14.41 -0.72 5.48
CA SER A 47 -13.88 -1.06 4.16
C SER A 47 -13.28 0.20 3.55
N VAL A 48 -12.12 0.08 2.90
CA VAL A 48 -11.42 1.21 2.28
C VAL A 48 -11.54 1.10 0.76
N THR A 49 -12.07 2.15 0.14
CA THR A 49 -12.04 2.31 -1.32
C THR A 49 -10.88 3.22 -1.70
N LEU A 50 -10.02 2.76 -2.60
CA LEU A 50 -8.98 3.57 -3.23
C LEU A 50 -9.52 4.10 -4.56
N VAL A 51 -9.46 5.41 -4.77
CA VAL A 51 -9.60 6.00 -6.10
C VAL A 51 -8.21 6.44 -6.55
N ILE A 52 -7.69 5.79 -7.59
CA ILE A 52 -6.31 5.97 -8.05
C ILE A 52 -6.32 6.77 -9.35
N ASN A 53 -5.55 7.85 -9.37
CA ASN A 53 -5.16 8.57 -10.58
C ASN A 53 -3.65 8.46 -10.77
N GLN A 54 -3.24 7.85 -11.88
CA GLN A 54 -1.86 7.64 -12.26
C GLN A 54 -1.59 8.32 -13.60
N ARG A 55 -0.60 9.20 -13.64
CA ARG A 55 -0.19 9.92 -14.86
C ARG A 55 1.33 10.04 -14.90
N LYS A 56 1.88 10.45 -16.05
CA LYS A 56 3.31 10.78 -16.16
C LYS A 56 3.50 12.29 -16.13
N ASP A 57 4.58 12.75 -15.49
CA ASP A 57 5.03 14.14 -15.59
C ASP A 57 5.85 14.38 -16.87
N GLU A 58 6.31 15.61 -17.06
CA GLU A 58 7.14 16.03 -18.20
C GLU A 58 8.48 15.28 -18.29
N ASN A 59 8.97 14.76 -17.16
CA ASN A 59 10.21 13.99 -17.06
C ASN A 59 9.97 12.47 -17.19
N GLY A 60 8.73 12.05 -17.41
CA GLY A 60 8.34 10.64 -17.49
C GLY A 60 8.19 9.93 -16.14
N ASN A 61 8.32 10.63 -15.01
CA ASN A 61 8.06 10.04 -13.70
C ASN A 61 6.56 9.79 -13.53
N ILE A 62 6.23 8.72 -12.81
CA ILE A 62 4.84 8.43 -12.47
C ILE A 62 4.42 9.31 -11.28
N LEU A 63 3.37 10.09 -11.51
CA LEU A 63 2.60 10.77 -10.49
C LEU A 63 1.44 9.87 -10.08
N LEU A 64 1.38 9.52 -8.81
CA LEU A 64 0.39 8.62 -8.24
C LEU A 64 -0.40 9.37 -7.16
N ASP A 65 -1.65 9.70 -7.48
CA ASP A 65 -2.60 10.30 -6.55
C ASP A 65 -3.60 9.22 -6.11
N ILE A 66 -3.70 8.98 -4.81
CA ILE A 66 -4.60 8.00 -4.21
C ILE A 66 -5.52 8.73 -3.24
N GLU A 67 -6.82 8.62 -3.45
CA GLU A 67 -7.84 9.04 -2.50
C GLU A 67 -8.32 7.81 -1.72
N ASN A 68 -8.06 7.75 -0.42
CA ASN A 68 -8.54 6.68 0.45
C ASN A 68 -9.91 7.09 1.04
N LYS A 69 -10.95 6.35 0.69
CA LYS A 69 -12.33 6.54 1.13
C LYS A 69 -12.73 5.40 2.09
N PRO A 70 -12.48 5.55 3.40
CA PRO A 70 -13.01 4.62 4.38
C PRO A 70 -14.55 4.71 4.46
N SER A 71 -15.21 3.57 4.63
CA SER A 71 -16.66 3.51 4.86
C SER A 71 -17.03 4.09 6.23
N GLY A 72 -18.33 4.33 6.46
CA GLY A 72 -18.84 4.72 7.79
C GLY A 72 -18.63 6.18 8.16
N GLY A 73 -18.50 7.08 7.17
CA GLY A 73 -18.40 8.53 7.39
C GLY A 73 -17.06 9.00 7.93
N LEU A 74 -16.03 8.16 7.87
CA LEU A 74 -14.68 8.52 8.26
C LEU A 74 -14.05 9.50 7.25
N PRO A 75 -13.12 10.38 7.70
CA PRO A 75 -12.48 11.34 6.82
C PRO A 75 -11.76 10.66 5.66
N VAL A 76 -11.97 11.21 4.46
CA VAL A 76 -11.20 10.86 3.27
C VAL A 76 -9.79 11.40 3.42
N THR A 77 -8.79 10.61 3.03
CA THR A 77 -7.40 11.06 2.98
C THR A 77 -6.87 11.01 1.55
N GLN A 78 -5.89 11.86 1.26
CA GLN A 78 -5.23 11.89 -0.04
C GLN A 78 -3.73 11.67 0.12
N GLU A 79 -3.18 10.81 -0.74
CA GLU A 79 -1.76 10.54 -0.86
C GLU A 79 -1.31 10.93 -2.26
N LYS A 80 -0.38 11.88 -2.37
CA LYS A 80 0.23 12.28 -3.64
C LYS A 80 1.69 11.84 -3.63
N ARG A 81 2.09 11.09 -4.65
CA ARG A 81 3.45 10.55 -4.76
C ARG A 81 4.04 10.78 -6.12
N VAL A 82 5.36 10.98 -6.15
CA VAL A 82 6.19 10.87 -7.34
C VAL A 82 6.99 9.57 -7.18
N LEU A 83 6.94 8.69 -8.17
CA LEU A 83 7.66 7.41 -8.12
C LEU A 83 9.11 7.56 -8.61
N ASP A 84 9.88 8.43 -7.95
CA ASP A 84 11.29 8.74 -8.29
C ASP A 84 12.30 8.33 -7.20
N TRP A 85 11.83 7.61 -6.18
CA TRP A 85 12.57 7.17 -5.00
C TRP A 85 13.18 8.29 -4.14
N LYS A 86 12.87 9.56 -4.39
CA LYS A 86 13.34 10.65 -3.54
C LYS A 86 12.58 10.65 -2.22
N PRO A 87 13.25 10.91 -1.08
CA PRO A 87 12.58 11.02 0.20
C PRO A 87 11.75 12.29 0.26
N VAL A 88 10.53 12.16 0.77
CA VAL A 88 9.61 13.25 1.07
C VAL A 88 9.21 13.15 2.53
N GLU A 89 9.46 14.21 3.29
CA GLU A 89 9.02 14.31 4.68
C GLU A 89 7.67 15.04 4.72
N LEU A 90 6.74 14.50 5.51
CA LEU A 90 5.42 15.09 5.70
C LEU A 90 4.84 14.70 7.05
N HIS A 91 3.86 15.47 7.50
CA HIS A 91 3.08 15.15 8.69
C HIS A 91 1.85 14.32 8.30
N HIS A 92 1.76 13.09 8.83
CA HIS A 92 0.64 12.19 8.62
C HIS A 92 -0.27 12.17 9.86
N GLY A 93 -1.55 12.48 9.69
CA GLY A 93 -2.49 12.65 10.82
C GLY A 93 -2.62 11.44 11.76
N LEU A 94 -2.28 10.23 11.30
CA LEU A 94 -2.27 9.01 12.14
C LEU A 94 -0.88 8.58 12.63
N LEU A 95 0.18 8.97 11.91
CA LEU A 95 1.53 8.41 12.11
C LEU A 95 2.56 9.46 12.56
N GLY A 96 2.13 10.71 12.74
CA GLY A 96 3.01 11.83 13.05
C GLY A 96 3.92 12.17 11.87
N ASN A 97 5.13 12.66 12.16
CA ASN A 97 6.10 12.99 11.13
C ASN A 97 6.69 11.71 10.52
N ILE A 98 6.62 11.61 9.19
CA ILE A 98 7.11 10.47 8.43
C ILE A 98 8.04 10.92 7.30
N ARG A 99 8.94 10.04 6.89
CA ARG A 99 9.70 10.14 5.65
C ARG A 99 9.29 9.01 4.71
N GLY A 100 8.62 9.37 3.62
CA GLY A 100 8.17 8.45 2.58
C GLY A 100 9.08 8.48 1.36
N ARG A 101 9.18 7.36 0.64
CA ARG A 101 9.72 7.30 -0.72
C ARG A 101 9.01 6.20 -1.50
N SER A 102 8.96 6.33 -2.81
CA SER A 102 8.21 5.41 -3.67
C SER A 102 8.83 5.28 -5.05
N ARG A 103 8.77 4.08 -5.65
CA ARG A 103 9.31 3.78 -6.98
C ARG A 103 8.55 2.64 -7.65
N ILE A 104 8.78 2.44 -8.93
CA ILE A 104 8.70 1.11 -9.54
C ILE A 104 10.11 0.51 -9.50
N CYS A 105 10.23 -0.77 -9.15
CA CYS A 105 11.50 -1.50 -9.21
C CYS A 105 11.28 -2.93 -9.67
N LYS A 106 12.38 -3.60 -10.04
CA LYS A 106 12.33 -5.03 -10.31
C LYS A 106 11.98 -5.77 -9.02
N LEU A 107 11.22 -6.85 -9.15
CA LEU A 107 10.89 -7.71 -8.04
C LEU A 107 12.15 -8.25 -7.35
N ALA A 108 13.18 -8.58 -8.14
CA ALA A 108 14.47 -9.06 -7.65
C ALA A 108 15.27 -8.02 -6.83
N ASP A 109 14.96 -6.73 -6.97
CA ASP A 109 15.67 -5.64 -6.27
C ASP A 109 15.09 -5.36 -4.86
N LEU A 110 14.09 -6.12 -4.44
CA LEU A 110 13.54 -6.05 -3.09
C LEU A 110 14.37 -6.89 -2.13
N ASP A 111 14.82 -6.27 -1.03
CA ASP A 111 15.69 -6.93 -0.06
C ASP A 111 15.00 -8.11 0.65
N ASP A 112 13.70 -8.02 0.86
CA ASP A 112 12.96 -8.96 1.71
C ASP A 112 12.24 -10.06 0.93
N ASP A 113 12.36 -11.31 1.39
CA ASP A 113 11.74 -12.47 0.76
C ASP A 113 10.21 -12.41 0.78
N TYR A 114 9.61 -11.95 1.89
CA TYR A 114 8.15 -11.86 1.99
C TYR A 114 7.58 -10.87 0.97
N LEU A 115 8.29 -9.78 0.70
CA LEU A 115 7.89 -8.78 -0.30
C LEU A 115 8.06 -9.29 -1.75
N ARG A 116 8.88 -10.31 -1.98
CA ARG A 116 9.17 -10.86 -3.32
C ARG A 116 8.22 -11.96 -3.79
N GLN A 117 7.42 -12.54 -2.90
CA GLN A 117 6.70 -13.78 -3.19
C GLN A 117 5.20 -13.60 -3.47
N GLY A 118 4.60 -14.63 -4.10
CA GLY A 118 3.16 -14.78 -4.26
C GLY A 118 2.49 -13.72 -5.14
N TRP A 119 3.24 -13.16 -6.10
CA TRP A 119 2.74 -12.32 -7.17
C TRP A 119 2.26 -13.18 -8.36
N GLU A 120 1.51 -12.57 -9.27
CA GLU A 120 1.11 -13.17 -10.54
C GLU A 120 2.33 -13.69 -11.32
N ASP A 121 2.19 -14.85 -11.96
CA ASP A 121 3.26 -15.47 -12.75
C ASP A 121 3.79 -14.50 -13.82
N GLY A 122 5.11 -14.40 -13.93
CA GLY A 122 5.77 -13.46 -14.85
C GLY A 122 5.88 -12.02 -14.33
N THR A 123 5.56 -11.75 -13.06
CA THR A 123 5.80 -10.44 -12.45
C THR A 123 7.30 -10.13 -12.38
N GLU A 124 7.77 -9.18 -13.20
CA GLU A 124 9.16 -8.70 -13.19
C GLU A 124 9.34 -7.40 -12.40
N GLU A 125 8.33 -6.54 -12.38
CA GLU A 125 8.34 -5.23 -11.74
C GLU A 125 7.16 -5.06 -10.79
N VAL A 126 7.37 -4.27 -9.74
CA VAL A 126 6.37 -3.94 -8.71
C VAL A 126 6.48 -2.48 -8.29
N MET A 127 5.40 -1.90 -7.75
CA MET A 127 5.52 -0.63 -7.03
C MET A 127 6.03 -0.89 -5.62
N HIS A 128 6.98 -0.09 -5.17
CA HIS A 128 7.57 -0.17 -3.82
C HIS A 128 7.43 1.17 -3.11
N PHE A 129 6.90 1.11 -1.90
CA PHE A 129 6.74 2.24 -0.99
C PHE A 129 7.49 1.92 0.29
N LYS A 130 8.26 2.90 0.79
CA LYS A 130 8.92 2.82 2.09
C LYS A 130 8.56 4.05 2.91
N THR A 131 8.16 3.83 4.15
CA THR A 131 7.79 4.87 5.10
C THR A 131 8.53 4.65 6.40
N GLU A 132 9.23 5.67 6.85
CA GLU A 132 9.99 5.71 8.10
C GLU A 132 9.26 6.67 9.05
N GLN A 133 8.91 6.23 10.26
CA GLN A 133 8.39 7.14 11.28
C GLN A 133 9.56 7.89 11.92
N LEU A 134 9.50 9.23 11.96
CA LEU A 134 10.61 10.06 12.44
C LEU A 134 10.57 10.31 13.95
N GLU A 135 9.38 10.20 14.55
CA GLU A 135 9.15 10.48 15.97
C GLU A 135 8.97 9.21 16.81
N SER A 136 8.59 8.10 16.18
CA SER A 136 8.46 6.79 16.81
C SER A 136 9.73 5.97 16.58
N LYS A 137 10.17 5.23 17.60
CA LYS A 137 11.39 4.41 17.59
C LYS A 137 11.46 3.45 16.39
N GLY A 138 12.28 3.78 15.39
CA GLY A 138 12.76 2.89 14.32
C GLY A 138 11.70 2.09 13.56
N ILE A 139 10.45 2.57 13.49
CA ILE A 139 9.39 1.87 12.76
C ILE A 139 9.53 2.17 11.27
N VAL A 140 9.78 1.13 10.49
CA VAL A 140 9.78 1.18 9.03
C VAL A 140 8.64 0.33 8.51
N THR A 141 7.82 0.91 7.63
CA THR A 141 6.81 0.17 6.86
C THR A 141 7.23 0.15 5.40
N GLN A 142 7.31 -1.03 4.83
CA GLN A 142 7.43 -1.24 3.40
C GLN A 142 6.11 -1.77 2.86
N GLN A 143 5.66 -1.23 1.74
CA GLN A 143 4.55 -1.80 0.98
C GLN A 143 5.02 -2.09 -0.43
N VAL A 144 4.73 -3.28 -0.93
CA VAL A 144 4.93 -3.64 -2.33
C VAL A 144 3.58 -3.91 -2.94
N ALA A 145 3.30 -3.30 -4.09
CA ALA A 145 2.03 -3.40 -4.76
C ALA A 145 2.19 -4.02 -6.16
N GLY A 146 1.28 -4.92 -6.48
CA GLY A 146 1.28 -5.70 -7.71
C GLY A 146 -0.05 -6.40 -7.91
N PHE A 147 -0.02 -7.53 -8.61
CA PHE A 147 -1.20 -8.37 -8.84
C PHE A 147 -0.96 -9.78 -8.32
N ILE A 148 -2.03 -10.40 -7.83
CA ILE A 148 -2.04 -11.79 -7.38
C ILE A 148 -3.18 -12.53 -8.07
N VAL A 149 -3.05 -13.84 -8.20
CA VAL A 149 -4.11 -14.71 -8.71
C VAL A 149 -4.53 -15.65 -7.58
N LEU A 150 -5.78 -15.56 -7.16
CA LEU A 150 -6.39 -16.42 -6.13
C LEU A 150 -7.58 -17.15 -6.73
N ASN A 151 -7.56 -18.48 -6.72
CA ASN A 151 -8.63 -19.32 -7.29
C ASN A 151 -9.00 -18.91 -8.74
N GLY A 152 -7.99 -18.61 -9.56
CA GLY A 152 -8.17 -18.15 -10.95
C GLY A 152 -8.66 -16.70 -11.11
N THR A 153 -8.89 -15.98 -10.01
CA THR A 153 -9.31 -14.57 -10.03
C THR A 153 -8.12 -13.67 -9.74
N ARG A 154 -7.91 -12.68 -10.62
CA ARG A 154 -6.82 -11.70 -10.51
C ARG A 154 -7.24 -10.52 -9.64
N TYR A 155 -6.39 -10.10 -8.71
CA TYR A 155 -6.63 -8.97 -7.82
C TYR A 155 -5.43 -8.02 -7.79
N HIS A 156 -5.70 -6.73 -7.58
CA HIS A 156 -4.64 -5.84 -7.12
C HIS A 156 -4.37 -6.16 -5.64
N ALA A 157 -3.11 -6.22 -5.25
CA ALA A 157 -2.75 -6.48 -3.87
C ALA A 157 -1.55 -5.65 -3.42
N ARG A 158 -1.48 -5.45 -2.11
CA ARG A 158 -0.33 -4.89 -1.41
C ARG A 158 0.17 -5.87 -0.38
N ARG A 159 1.47 -6.18 -0.41
CA ARG A 159 2.17 -6.82 0.70
C ARG A 159 2.77 -5.74 1.57
N VAL A 160 2.49 -5.81 2.86
CA VAL A 160 2.89 -4.85 3.87
C VAL A 160 3.83 -5.56 4.83
N LEU A 161 4.98 -4.95 5.04
CA LEU A 161 5.98 -5.37 6.00
C LEU A 161 6.25 -4.21 6.96
N VAL A 162 5.93 -4.41 8.23
CA VAL A 162 6.31 -3.47 9.30
C VAL A 162 7.46 -4.09 10.08
N THR A 163 8.54 -3.33 10.26
CA THR A 163 9.69 -3.71 11.08
C THR A 163 9.95 -2.63 12.13
N LYS A 164 10.16 -3.04 13.37
CA LYS A 164 10.57 -2.19 14.48
C LYS A 164 12.07 -2.35 14.77
N GLU A 165 12.62 -1.41 15.52
CA GLU A 165 14.03 -1.39 15.93
C GLU A 165 14.43 -2.61 16.78
N ASP A 166 13.50 -3.15 17.57
CA ASP A 166 13.69 -4.32 18.43
C ASP A 166 13.64 -5.67 17.66
N GLY A 167 13.49 -5.62 16.33
CA GLY A 167 13.39 -6.79 15.47
C GLY A 167 11.98 -7.35 15.33
N GLU A 168 10.97 -6.79 16.01
CA GLU A 168 9.58 -7.20 15.78
C GLU A 168 9.18 -6.90 14.33
N ARG A 169 8.61 -7.92 13.69
CA ARG A 169 8.12 -7.86 12.32
C ARG A 169 6.65 -8.24 12.26
N LEU A 170 5.88 -7.52 11.44
CA LEU A 170 4.53 -7.89 11.02
C LEU A 170 4.47 -7.97 9.49
N GLU A 171 3.92 -9.06 8.99
CA GLU A 171 3.62 -9.28 7.57
C GLU A 171 2.11 -9.31 7.38
N ALA A 172 1.61 -8.59 6.38
CA ALA A 172 0.19 -8.53 6.08
C ALA A 172 -0.05 -8.29 4.59
N LYS A 173 -1.10 -8.87 4.03
CA LYS A 173 -1.49 -8.64 2.64
C LYS A 173 -2.86 -7.97 2.60
N LEU A 174 -3.00 -7.02 1.70
CA LEU A 174 -4.23 -6.30 1.44
C LEU A 174 -4.63 -6.61 0.00
N VAL A 175 -5.87 -7.04 -0.21
CA VAL A 175 -6.40 -7.45 -1.51
C VAL A 175 -7.51 -6.50 -1.91
N TYR A 176 -7.55 -6.10 -3.18
CA TYR A 176 -8.50 -5.13 -3.69
C TYR A 176 -9.26 -5.64 -4.90
N ASP A 177 -10.58 -5.49 -4.83
CA ASP A 177 -11.53 -5.69 -5.91
C ASP A 177 -11.57 -4.48 -6.84
N TYR A 178 -11.47 -4.71 -8.15
CA TYR A 178 -11.69 -3.64 -9.13
C TYR A 178 -13.18 -3.31 -9.25
N GLN A 179 -13.51 -2.01 -9.38
CA GLN A 179 -14.88 -1.50 -9.51
C GLN A 179 -15.09 -0.57 -10.72
N GLY A 180 -14.04 -0.23 -11.48
CA GLY A 180 -14.09 0.75 -12.57
C GLY A 180 -13.14 1.91 -12.37
#